data_AF-A0A133VMY1-F1
#
_entry.id   AF-A0A133VMY1-F1
#
_cell.length_a   1.000
_cell.length_b   1.000
_cell.length_c   1.000
_cell.angle_alpha   90.00
_cell.angle_beta   90.00
_cell.angle_gamma   90.00
#
_symmetry.space_group_name_H-M   'P 1'
#
loop_
_entity.id
_entity.type
_entity.pdbx_description
1 polymer ?
#
loop_
_entity_poly.entity_id
_entity_poly.type
_entity_poly.pdbx_seq_one_letter_code
_entity_poly.pdbx_strand_id
1 'polypeptide(L)'
;MFLLDSELDFFEKINNTIYSSNLNLENETFGALDENWYEEYTQLYKDNPKAKSYAKRLNLSQCIINLRSIIPRNPSGHTEPCSNISETYLKPPSQMSEDNNFYIKCLGNHEVYGSEVNCVPYINPNPYFGVCAQAALWICFKILEKRYGISSSSYTLPEIQDMAFNTPFSDSIGLVFPHISRIFKMNHCQSFVYNNTKMGLSDEEMIDIIYAYIESELPVILGIDVSELDWWGEVEEDYHAIVLIGHTMDESTGKIDGFILHDESKYPYLTIDIENLLRAWDIPDKAKDSPEVNHRVAVVGTPPAIKFGYEAALDHQTQLEILYEQGKIETNEFNLWPILIPSGVFSLWWDTLEYKNQEFGEFVENKMRELWEDVKLNNRYIWALRMFESNEKRLETSKEFKGLLLVDAENKDRLLFLIVEDECVGYYSTEEQEFTVDSYPQTN
;
A
#
# COMPACT_ATOMS: atom_id res chain seq x y z
N MET A 1 -1.13 15.14 32.71
CA MET A 1 -0.88 16.59 32.56
C MET A 1 0.36 16.72 31.70
N PHE A 2 0.18 16.58 30.38
CA PHE A 2 1.26 16.73 29.41
C PHE A 2 1.63 18.20 29.33
N LEU A 3 2.89 18.51 29.62
CA LEU A 3 3.46 19.82 29.31
C LEU A 3 3.34 19.97 27.80
N LEU A 4 2.53 20.94 27.35
CA LEU A 4 2.45 21.36 25.96
C LEU A 4 3.87 21.75 25.52
N ASP A 5 4.54 20.86 24.79
CA ASP A 5 5.73 21.19 24.01
C ASP A 5 5.40 22.46 23.23
N SER A 6 6.04 23.54 23.64
CA SER A 6 5.77 24.88 23.16
C SER A 6 5.99 24.96 21.65
N GLU A 7 4.90 25.17 20.92
CA GLU A 7 4.80 26.02 19.73
C GLU A 7 5.75 25.75 18.54
N LEU A 8 6.35 24.57 18.42
CA LEU A 8 6.96 24.17 17.14
C LEU A 8 5.84 23.89 16.14
N ASP A 9 5.82 24.68 15.08
CA ASP A 9 4.95 24.55 13.94
C ASP A 9 4.97 23.11 13.39
N PHE A 10 3.82 22.56 13.01
CA PHE A 10 3.69 21.20 12.46
C PHE A 10 4.70 20.91 11.35
N PHE A 11 4.96 21.90 10.49
CA PHE A 11 6.01 21.79 9.52
C PHE A 11 7.40 21.65 10.13
N GLU A 12 7.76 22.48 11.11
CA GLU A 12 9.06 22.40 11.75
C GLU A 12 9.26 21.03 12.39
N LYS A 13 8.19 20.42 12.92
CA LYS A 13 8.22 19.04 13.41
C LYS A 13 8.50 18.03 12.29
N ILE A 14 7.74 18.06 11.19
CA ILE A 14 8.00 17.18 10.03
C ILE A 14 9.43 17.41 9.52
N ASN A 15 9.83 18.66 9.33
CA ASN A 15 11.13 18.99 8.77
C ASN A 15 12.26 18.48 9.64
N ASN A 16 12.19 18.72 10.95
CA ASN A 16 13.22 18.30 11.88
C ASN A 16 13.26 16.77 12.01
N THR A 17 12.09 16.13 12.14
CA THR A 17 11.99 14.68 12.37
C THR A 17 12.25 13.86 11.12
N ILE A 18 11.66 14.23 9.99
CA ILE A 18 11.65 13.43 8.75
C ILE A 18 12.71 13.90 7.75
N TYR A 19 12.98 15.22 7.69
CA TYR A 19 13.87 15.81 6.68
C TYR A 19 15.16 16.38 7.26
N SER A 20 15.43 16.20 8.56
CA SER A 20 16.62 16.72 9.25
C SER A 20 16.86 18.21 9.01
N SER A 21 15.79 19.00 9.02
CA SER A 21 15.77 20.45 8.78
C SER A 21 16.18 20.88 7.37
N ASN A 22 16.17 19.98 6.37
CA ASN A 22 16.60 20.28 5.00
C ASN A 22 15.50 20.87 4.09
N LEU A 23 14.25 20.99 4.57
CA LEU A 23 13.18 21.70 3.85
C LEU A 23 13.22 23.20 4.22
N ASN A 24 13.24 24.09 3.22
CA ASN A 24 12.98 25.52 3.44
C ASN A 24 11.52 25.87 3.09
N LEU A 25 11.02 27.04 3.53
CA LEU A 25 9.65 27.54 3.30
C LEU A 25 9.69 28.77 2.37
N GLU A 26 8.95 28.79 1.26
CA GLU A 26 8.88 29.97 0.37
C GLU A 26 7.56 30.74 0.49
N ASN A 27 6.39 30.07 0.53
CA ASN A 27 5.09 30.75 0.51
C ASN A 27 3.97 29.98 1.24
N GLU A 28 2.92 30.69 1.68
CA GLU A 28 1.75 30.15 2.38
C GLU A 28 0.43 30.66 1.77
N THR A 29 -0.57 29.79 1.59
CA THR A 29 -1.91 30.16 1.10
C THR A 29 -3.01 29.61 2.01
N PHE A 30 -4.09 30.39 2.20
CA PHE A 30 -5.21 30.06 3.10
C PHE A 30 -6.53 29.95 2.31
N GLY A 31 -7.35 28.90 2.54
CA GLY A 31 -8.68 28.74 1.91
C GLY A 31 -9.08 27.27 1.64
N ALA A 32 -10.34 27.04 1.19
CA ALA A 32 -10.85 25.74 0.69
C ALA A 32 -10.38 25.48 -0.77
N LEU A 33 -10.28 24.21 -1.23
CA LEU A 33 -9.45 23.73 -2.41
C LEU A 33 -10.40 23.62 -3.56
N ASP A 34 -11.57 23.14 -3.19
CA ASP A 34 -12.76 22.91 -3.92
C ASP A 34 -13.93 23.09 -2.94
N GLU A 35 -15.12 22.86 -3.46
CA GLU A 35 -16.37 22.91 -2.72
C GLU A 35 -16.42 21.80 -1.66
N ASN A 36 -15.80 20.63 -1.89
CA ASN A 36 -15.81 19.49 -0.97
C ASN A 36 -15.19 19.85 0.38
N TRP A 37 -14.00 20.47 0.39
CA TRP A 37 -13.36 20.90 1.64
C TRP A 37 -14.14 21.99 2.39
N TYR A 38 -14.85 22.84 1.65
CA TYR A 38 -15.74 23.84 2.25
C TYR A 38 -16.98 23.17 2.88
N GLU A 39 -17.51 22.13 2.25
CA GLU A 39 -18.58 21.31 2.78
C GLU A 39 -18.15 20.55 4.04
N GLU A 40 -16.97 19.93 4.05
CA GLU A 40 -16.40 19.27 5.24
C GLU A 40 -16.34 20.24 6.41
N TYR A 41 -15.77 21.42 6.20
CA TYR A 41 -15.75 22.46 7.22
C TYR A 41 -17.17 22.80 7.71
N THR A 42 -18.08 23.04 6.77
CA THR A 42 -19.46 23.41 7.11
C THR A 42 -20.16 22.32 7.90
N GLN A 43 -19.92 21.04 7.59
CA GLN A 43 -20.49 19.89 8.28
C GLN A 43 -19.88 19.69 9.67
N LEU A 44 -18.55 19.71 9.80
CA LEU A 44 -17.84 19.54 11.07
C LEU A 44 -18.20 20.63 12.09
N TYR A 45 -18.47 21.85 11.60
CA TYR A 45 -18.72 23.01 12.45
C TYR A 45 -20.16 23.55 12.38
N LYS A 46 -21.08 22.78 11.80
CA LYS A 46 -22.49 23.20 11.60
C LYS A 46 -23.17 23.68 12.89
N ASP A 47 -22.82 23.06 14.02
CA ASP A 47 -23.40 23.32 15.34
C ASP A 47 -22.61 24.35 16.15
N ASN A 48 -21.51 24.89 15.61
CA ASN A 48 -20.68 25.90 16.25
C ASN A 48 -20.79 27.26 15.54
N PRO A 49 -21.72 28.14 15.97
CA PRO A 49 -21.98 29.42 15.32
C PRO A 49 -20.82 30.43 15.43
N LYS A 50 -19.75 30.11 16.18
CA LYS A 50 -18.53 30.92 16.32
C LYS A 50 -17.36 30.40 15.48
N ALA A 51 -17.49 29.21 14.90
CA ALA A 51 -16.46 28.64 14.06
C ALA A 51 -16.34 29.46 12.76
N LYS A 52 -15.10 29.85 12.41
CA LYS A 52 -14.79 30.52 11.13
C LYS A 52 -14.07 29.54 10.22
N SER A 53 -14.50 29.43 8.95
CA SER A 53 -13.89 28.55 7.95
C SER A 53 -12.38 28.75 7.91
N TYR A 54 -11.64 27.69 8.23
CA TYR A 54 -10.19 27.70 8.25
C TYR A 54 -9.67 26.32 7.86
N ALA A 55 -9.21 26.20 6.62
CA ALA A 55 -8.40 25.08 6.15
C ALA A 55 -7.02 25.64 5.79
N LYS A 56 -5.96 24.97 6.23
CA LYS A 56 -4.57 25.36 5.97
C LYS A 56 -3.89 24.31 5.06
N ARG A 57 -3.06 24.73 4.11
CA ARG A 57 -2.52 23.86 3.04
C ARG A 57 -1.09 24.09 2.64
N LEU A 58 -0.52 23.05 2.02
CA LEU A 58 0.73 23.08 1.26
C LEU A 58 0.69 22.50 -0.12
N ASN A 59 1.42 23.22 -0.96
CA ASN A 59 2.04 22.78 -2.21
C ASN A 59 3.43 22.16 -1.90
N LEU A 60 4.18 21.49 -2.81
CA LEU A 60 5.64 21.23 -2.62
C LEU A 60 6.37 20.78 -3.91
N SER A 61 7.11 21.63 -4.63
CA SER A 61 7.78 21.20 -5.89
C SER A 61 9.30 21.32 -5.88
N GLN A 62 10.00 20.18 -5.77
CA GLN A 62 11.46 19.93 -5.91
C GLN A 62 12.42 20.73 -5.01
N CYS A 63 11.95 21.80 -4.41
CA CYS A 63 12.48 22.57 -3.31
C CYS A 63 11.23 23.26 -2.75
N ILE A 64 11.14 23.27 -1.42
CA ILE A 64 10.53 24.34 -0.64
C ILE A 64 9.05 24.66 -0.86
N ILE A 65 8.23 24.16 0.07
CA ILE A 65 6.91 24.66 0.46
C ILE A 65 6.59 24.04 1.82
N ASN A 66 6.19 24.85 2.80
CA ASN A 66 6.03 24.42 4.20
C ASN A 66 4.74 24.86 4.84
N LEU A 67 4.23 23.94 5.66
CA LEU A 67 3.16 24.14 6.63
C LEU A 67 3.66 25.15 7.63
N ARG A 68 2.67 25.76 8.25
CA ARG A 68 2.77 26.77 9.28
C ARG A 68 1.49 26.77 10.08
N SER A 69 1.19 25.75 10.86
CA SER A 69 0.07 25.90 11.80
C SER A 69 0.37 27.12 12.69
N ILE A 70 -0.31 28.24 12.42
CA ILE A 70 -0.36 29.38 13.36
C ILE A 70 -1.48 29.05 14.32
N ILE A 71 -1.13 28.97 15.60
CA ILE A 71 -2.06 28.98 16.73
C ILE A 71 -2.81 30.32 16.70
N PRO A 72 -4.14 30.39 16.51
CA PRO A 72 -4.86 31.57 16.94
C PRO A 72 -5.08 31.47 18.45
N ARG A 73 -4.57 32.48 19.15
CA ARG A 73 -4.94 32.75 20.53
C ARG A 73 -6.47 32.79 20.65
N ASN A 74 -6.99 32.08 21.63
CA ASN A 74 -8.39 32.15 22.05
C ASN A 74 -8.90 33.57 22.29
N PRO A 75 -10.17 33.86 21.94
CA PRO A 75 -10.98 34.84 22.62
C PRO A 75 -11.90 34.15 23.65
N SER A 76 -11.47 34.24 24.92
CA SER A 76 -12.23 34.11 26.18
C SER A 76 -13.65 33.51 26.12
N GLY A 77 -13.78 32.20 26.38
CA GLY A 77 -15.03 31.58 26.82
C GLY A 77 -15.20 30.09 26.46
N HIS A 78 -14.57 29.66 25.37
CA HIS A 78 -14.25 28.26 25.03
C HIS A 78 -12.82 28.31 24.54
N THR A 79 -11.92 27.49 25.09
CA THR A 79 -10.49 27.71 24.92
C THR A 79 -9.82 26.96 23.77
N GLU A 80 -10.51 26.48 22.71
CA GLU A 80 -10.03 26.30 21.30
C GLU A 80 -11.27 25.97 20.44
N PRO A 81 -11.37 26.29 19.12
CA PRO A 81 -10.84 25.36 18.11
C PRO A 81 -10.44 25.99 16.76
N CYS A 82 -9.37 25.50 16.13
CA CYS A 82 -9.18 25.61 14.67
C CYS A 82 -9.08 24.21 14.08
N SER A 83 -9.84 23.93 13.01
CA SER A 83 -9.57 22.78 12.15
C SER A 83 -8.19 22.97 11.53
N ASN A 84 -7.21 22.23 12.01
CA ASN A 84 -6.00 21.98 11.24
C ASN A 84 -6.19 20.61 10.60
N ILE A 85 -6.97 20.55 9.52
CA ILE A 85 -6.87 19.44 8.58
C ILE A 85 -5.87 19.90 7.52
N SER A 86 -4.71 19.27 7.49
CA SER A 86 -3.62 19.61 6.59
C SER A 86 -3.44 18.51 5.57
N GLU A 87 -3.94 18.73 4.36
CA GLU A 87 -3.58 17.94 3.19
C GLU A 87 -2.21 18.39 2.68
N THR A 88 -1.33 17.42 2.46
CA THR A 88 0.07 17.67 2.15
C THR A 88 0.59 16.72 1.10
N TYR A 89 1.31 17.26 0.13
CA TYR A 89 1.95 16.53 -0.96
C TYR A 89 3.46 16.69 -0.82
N LEU A 90 4.09 15.88 0.05
CA LEU A 90 5.53 15.98 0.30
C LEU A 90 6.26 14.89 -0.47
N LYS A 91 7.30 15.25 -1.23
CA LYS A 91 8.23 14.26 -1.79
C LYS A 91 8.87 13.45 -0.66
N PRO A 92 9.21 12.18 -0.88
CA PRO A 92 10.04 11.44 0.05
C PRO A 92 11.31 12.19 0.45
N PRO A 93 11.79 12.01 1.68
CA PRO A 93 13.12 12.49 2.07
C PRO A 93 14.18 11.92 1.13
N SER A 94 15.19 12.72 0.77
CA SER A 94 16.22 12.29 -0.20
C SER A 94 17.03 11.08 0.26
N GLN A 95 17.11 10.85 1.58
CA GLN A 95 17.76 9.67 2.16
C GLN A 95 16.90 8.40 2.02
N MET A 96 15.59 8.52 1.80
CA MET A 96 14.69 7.38 1.53
C MET A 96 14.65 7.09 0.03
N SER A 97 15.71 6.48 -0.45
CA SER A 97 15.90 6.05 -1.84
C SER A 97 16.21 4.56 -1.91
N GLU A 98 16.03 3.97 -3.10
CA GLU A 98 16.36 2.55 -3.33
C GLU A 98 17.86 2.28 -3.09
N ASP A 99 18.74 3.23 -3.43
CA ASP A 99 20.19 3.18 -3.11
C ASP A 99 20.50 3.04 -1.60
N ASN A 100 19.54 3.40 -0.74
CA ASN A 100 19.64 3.27 0.71
C ASN A 100 18.68 2.19 1.25
N ASN A 101 18.22 1.28 0.39
CA ASN A 101 17.28 0.19 0.70
C ASN A 101 15.89 0.63 1.15
N PHE A 102 15.43 1.83 0.74
CA PHE A 102 14.06 2.29 0.94
C PHE A 102 13.28 2.24 -0.38
N TYR A 103 12.17 1.51 -0.39
CA TYR A 103 11.36 1.30 -1.58
C TYR A 103 9.95 1.86 -1.36
N ILE A 104 9.74 3.12 -1.71
CA ILE A 104 8.44 3.78 -1.62
C ILE A 104 7.65 3.49 -2.88
N LYS A 105 6.83 2.45 -2.83
CA LYS A 105 6.17 1.88 -4.01
C LYS A 105 4.89 2.63 -4.41
N CYS A 106 4.16 3.23 -3.48
CA CYS A 106 2.89 3.89 -3.78
C CYS A 106 3.01 5.32 -4.32
N LEU A 107 4.17 5.73 -4.83
CA LEU A 107 4.40 7.08 -5.35
C LEU A 107 3.52 7.38 -6.57
N GLY A 108 3.04 8.62 -6.66
CA GLY A 108 2.31 9.14 -7.82
C GLY A 108 2.69 10.57 -8.14
N ASN A 109 2.63 10.93 -9.42
CA ASN A 109 2.81 12.30 -9.87
C ASN A 109 1.52 13.12 -9.68
N HIS A 110 1.44 13.93 -8.64
CA HIS A 110 0.28 14.75 -8.34
C HIS A 110 0.46 16.17 -8.89
N GLU A 111 -0.45 16.61 -9.77
CA GLU A 111 -0.49 18.01 -10.20
C GLU A 111 -1.22 18.81 -9.13
N VAL A 112 -0.44 19.48 -8.29
CA VAL A 112 -0.95 20.25 -7.16
C VAL A 112 -0.41 21.67 -7.25
N TYR A 113 -1.34 22.63 -7.19
CA TYR A 113 -1.03 24.06 -7.14
C TYR A 113 -0.11 24.54 -8.28
N GLY A 114 -0.34 24.04 -9.50
CA GLY A 114 0.41 24.42 -10.70
C GLY A 114 1.80 23.79 -10.79
N SER A 115 2.10 22.77 -9.98
CA SER A 115 3.34 22.01 -10.06
C SER A 115 3.11 20.51 -9.91
N GLU A 116 3.96 19.71 -10.53
CA GLU A 116 3.91 18.25 -10.39
C GLU A 116 4.80 17.81 -9.22
N VAL A 117 4.21 17.02 -8.33
CA VAL A 117 4.86 16.50 -7.13
C VAL A 117 4.76 14.98 -7.13
N ASN A 118 5.90 14.31 -7.30
CA ASN A 118 5.97 12.87 -7.14
C ASN A 118 6.02 12.51 -5.64
N CYS A 119 4.89 12.09 -5.08
CA CYS A 119 4.74 11.80 -3.66
C CYS A 119 3.63 10.80 -3.40
N VAL A 120 3.54 10.35 -2.15
CA VAL A 120 2.31 9.79 -1.62
C VAL A 120 1.54 10.89 -0.89
N PRO A 121 0.26 11.14 -1.21
CA PRO A 121 -0.54 12.15 -0.52
C PRO A 121 -0.70 11.82 0.96
N TYR A 122 -0.60 12.85 1.80
CA TYR A 122 -0.72 12.73 3.24
C TYR A 122 -1.75 13.72 3.77
N ILE A 123 -2.50 13.31 4.78
CA ILE A 123 -3.46 14.15 5.47
C ILE A 123 -3.17 14.08 6.97
N ASN A 124 -3.25 15.22 7.65
CA ASN A 124 -3.18 15.30 9.11
C ASN A 124 -4.47 15.97 9.59
N PRO A 125 -5.49 15.20 10.00
CA PRO A 125 -6.70 15.76 10.58
C PRO A 125 -6.42 16.35 11.97
N ASN A 126 -7.34 17.19 12.46
CA ASN A 126 -7.21 17.70 13.83
C ASN A 126 -7.19 16.52 14.81
N PRO A 127 -6.20 16.41 15.72
CA PRO A 127 -6.02 15.27 16.62
C PRO A 127 -7.19 15.06 17.60
N TYR A 128 -8.11 16.03 17.74
CA TYR A 128 -9.33 15.85 18.52
C TYR A 128 -10.39 14.96 17.83
N PHE A 129 -10.23 14.66 16.54
CA PHE A 129 -11.16 13.84 15.77
C PHE A 129 -10.67 12.39 15.68
N GLY A 130 -11.50 11.44 16.10
CA GLY A 130 -11.24 10.00 15.93
C GLY A 130 -11.50 9.54 14.48
N VAL A 131 -10.64 9.96 13.55
CA VAL A 131 -10.85 9.79 12.10
C VAL A 131 -9.71 9.06 11.38
N CYS A 132 -8.90 8.28 12.11
CA CYS A 132 -7.73 7.59 11.58
C CYS A 132 -8.04 6.70 10.37
N ALA A 133 -9.08 5.88 10.46
CA ALA A 133 -9.49 5.00 9.37
C ALA A 133 -10.07 5.75 8.16
N GLN A 134 -10.73 6.90 8.39
CA GLN A 134 -11.21 7.78 7.33
C GLN A 134 -10.03 8.40 6.58
N ALA A 135 -9.01 8.88 7.31
CA ALA A 135 -7.78 9.41 6.74
C ALA A 135 -7.00 8.33 5.97
N ALA A 136 -6.92 7.12 6.52
CA ALA A 136 -6.31 5.99 5.84
C ALA A 136 -7.00 5.66 4.51
N LEU A 137 -8.33 5.60 4.51
CA LEU A 137 -9.14 5.45 3.29
C LEU A 137 -8.90 6.57 2.28
N TRP A 138 -8.82 7.82 2.76
CA TRP A 138 -8.53 8.98 1.93
C TRP A 138 -7.19 8.84 1.21
N ILE A 139 -6.13 8.48 1.93
CA ILE A 139 -4.78 8.24 1.36
C ILE A 139 -4.85 7.14 0.31
N CYS A 140 -5.49 6.00 0.64
CA CYS A 140 -5.64 4.89 -0.30
C CYS A 140 -6.39 5.30 -1.56
N PHE A 141 -7.49 6.05 -1.45
CA PHE A 141 -8.25 6.52 -2.60
C PHE A 141 -7.43 7.46 -3.47
N LYS A 142 -6.64 8.37 -2.90
CA LYS A 142 -5.77 9.25 -3.70
C LYS A 142 -4.71 8.49 -4.50
N ILE A 143 -4.14 7.44 -3.91
CA ILE A 143 -3.19 6.56 -4.60
C ILE A 143 -3.91 5.80 -5.73
N LEU A 144 -5.06 5.18 -5.43
CA LEU A 144 -5.83 4.38 -6.37
C LEU A 144 -6.40 5.20 -7.54
N GLU A 145 -6.91 6.41 -7.27
CA GLU A 145 -7.40 7.36 -8.26
C GLU A 145 -6.29 7.73 -9.24
N LYS A 146 -5.14 8.18 -8.71
CA LYS A 146 -4.03 8.65 -9.54
C LYS A 146 -3.45 7.54 -10.41
N ARG A 147 -3.36 6.33 -9.86
CA ARG A 147 -2.65 5.21 -10.47
C ARG A 147 -3.52 4.40 -11.44
N TYR A 148 -4.76 4.15 -11.04
CA TYR A 148 -5.65 3.24 -11.76
C TYR A 148 -6.87 3.94 -12.37
N GLY A 149 -6.96 5.26 -12.24
CA GLY A 149 -8.08 6.04 -12.78
C GLY A 149 -9.42 5.67 -12.13
N ILE A 150 -9.38 5.08 -10.92
CA ILE A 150 -10.59 4.77 -10.17
C ILE A 150 -11.23 6.10 -9.80
N SER A 151 -12.45 6.33 -10.29
CA SER A 151 -13.19 7.58 -10.08
C SER A 151 -13.71 7.67 -8.64
N SER A 152 -12.80 7.81 -7.68
CA SER A 152 -13.11 8.21 -6.30
C SER A 152 -12.88 9.72 -6.21
N SER A 153 -13.82 10.51 -6.72
CA SER A 153 -13.73 11.96 -6.65
C SER A 153 -13.56 12.39 -5.19
N SER A 154 -12.34 12.78 -4.81
CA SER A 154 -11.94 13.54 -3.61
C SER A 154 -12.92 13.53 -2.45
N TYR A 155 -13.23 12.35 -1.88
CA TYR A 155 -14.07 12.27 -0.70
C TYR A 155 -13.40 12.98 0.47
N THR A 156 -14.17 13.76 1.20
CA THR A 156 -13.80 14.34 2.48
C THR A 156 -13.89 13.30 3.60
N LEU A 157 -13.29 13.57 4.76
CA LEU A 157 -13.38 12.66 5.90
C LEU A 157 -14.84 12.46 6.38
N PRO A 158 -15.69 13.51 6.41
CA PRO A 158 -17.12 13.37 6.64
C PRO A 158 -17.86 12.52 5.62
N GLU A 159 -17.60 12.68 4.33
CA GLU A 159 -18.25 11.84 3.30
C GLU A 159 -17.85 10.37 3.47
N ILE A 160 -16.60 10.09 3.82
CA ILE A 160 -16.15 8.72 4.11
C ILE A 160 -16.92 8.14 5.31
N GLN A 161 -17.13 8.92 6.37
CA GLN A 161 -17.91 8.47 7.51
C GLN A 161 -19.41 8.35 7.20
N ASP A 162 -19.98 9.25 6.39
CA ASP A 162 -21.38 9.17 5.97
C ASP A 162 -21.62 7.93 5.09
N MET A 163 -20.68 7.58 4.20
CA MET A 163 -20.73 6.30 3.49
C MET A 163 -20.77 5.10 4.45
N ALA A 164 -20.10 5.21 5.61
CA ALA A 164 -19.99 4.17 6.62
C ALA A 164 -21.26 3.99 7.50
N PHE A 165 -22.04 5.05 7.73
CA PHE A 165 -23.14 4.99 8.69
C PHE A 165 -24.47 5.54 8.17
N ASN A 166 -24.46 6.27 7.05
CA ASN A 166 -25.59 7.02 6.51
C ASN A 166 -26.17 7.96 7.59
N THR A 167 -25.27 8.67 8.26
CA THR A 167 -25.55 9.61 9.34
C THR A 167 -24.59 10.78 9.26
N PRO A 168 -24.99 11.98 9.74
CA PRO A 168 -24.06 13.11 9.83
C PRO A 168 -22.79 12.76 10.60
N PHE A 169 -21.69 13.44 10.26
CA PHE A 169 -20.40 13.22 10.90
C PHE A 169 -20.46 13.27 12.44
N SER A 170 -19.69 12.39 13.08
CA SER A 170 -19.51 12.30 14.53
C SER A 170 -18.05 11.99 14.85
N ASP A 171 -17.43 12.83 15.68
CA ASP A 171 -16.04 12.68 16.15
C ASP A 171 -15.83 11.47 17.08
N SER A 172 -16.91 10.93 17.64
CA SER A 172 -16.90 9.79 18.57
C SER A 172 -16.99 8.41 17.89
N ILE A 173 -17.07 8.35 16.55
CA ILE A 173 -17.32 7.10 15.82
C ILE A 173 -16.19 6.80 14.84
N GLY A 174 -15.28 5.90 15.22
CA GLY A 174 -14.28 5.33 14.32
C GLY A 174 -14.87 4.31 13.32
N LEU A 175 -14.06 3.91 12.33
CA LEU A 175 -14.42 2.83 11.40
C LEU A 175 -13.78 1.51 11.82
N VAL A 176 -14.54 0.42 11.69
CA VAL A 176 -14.01 -0.94 11.76
C VAL A 176 -13.70 -1.47 10.36
N PHE A 177 -12.83 -2.48 10.24
CA PHE A 177 -12.43 -3.04 8.93
C PHE A 177 -13.59 -3.43 7.99
N PRO A 178 -14.72 -3.99 8.47
CA PRO A 178 -15.88 -4.21 7.61
C PRO A 178 -16.42 -2.93 6.95
N HIS A 179 -16.36 -1.79 7.63
CA HIS A 179 -16.74 -0.50 7.05
C HIS A 179 -15.74 -0.09 5.97
N ILE A 180 -14.43 -0.20 6.24
CA ILE A 180 -13.37 0.10 5.28
C ILE A 180 -13.55 -0.72 4.00
N SER A 181 -13.72 -2.03 4.12
CA SER A 181 -13.93 -2.92 2.97
C SER A 181 -15.20 -2.58 2.20
N ARG A 182 -16.30 -2.25 2.90
CA ARG A 182 -17.55 -1.84 2.27
C ARG A 182 -17.37 -0.53 1.48
N ILE A 183 -16.66 0.44 2.04
CA ILE A 183 -16.42 1.74 1.41
C ILE A 183 -15.58 1.58 0.14
N PHE A 184 -14.53 0.74 0.15
CA PHE A 184 -13.82 0.40 -1.10
C PHE A 184 -14.77 -0.17 -2.17
N LYS A 185 -15.64 -1.12 -1.80
CA LYS A 185 -16.60 -1.74 -2.74
C LYS A 185 -17.64 -0.75 -3.27
N MET A 186 -18.10 0.19 -2.44
CA MET A 186 -19.00 1.28 -2.86
C MET A 186 -18.36 2.21 -3.89
N ASN A 187 -17.03 2.29 -3.90
CA ASN A 187 -16.23 3.16 -4.76
C ASN A 187 -15.59 2.41 -5.94
N HIS A 188 -16.26 1.35 -6.41
CA HIS A 188 -15.83 0.56 -7.55
C HIS A 188 -14.43 -0.06 -7.42
N CYS A 189 -13.94 -0.27 -6.19
CA CYS A 189 -12.78 -1.12 -5.93
C CYS A 189 -13.23 -2.55 -5.60
N GLN A 190 -12.35 -3.52 -5.76
CA GLN A 190 -12.41 -4.70 -4.90
C GLN A 190 -11.78 -4.40 -3.55
N SER A 191 -12.08 -5.25 -2.57
CA SER A 191 -11.45 -5.17 -1.26
C SER A 191 -11.21 -6.55 -0.70
N PHE A 192 -9.97 -6.79 -0.30
CA PHE A 192 -9.51 -7.99 0.38
C PHE A 192 -9.24 -7.65 1.84
N VAL A 193 -9.74 -8.48 2.75
CA VAL A 193 -9.54 -8.36 4.19
C VAL A 193 -8.83 -9.62 4.66
N TYR A 194 -7.60 -9.46 5.11
CA TYR A 194 -6.78 -10.54 5.62
C TYR A 194 -6.89 -10.58 7.13
N ASN A 195 -7.21 -11.74 7.67
CA ASN A 195 -7.28 -11.97 9.11
C ASN A 195 -6.59 -13.28 9.42
N ASN A 196 -5.46 -13.20 10.12
CA ASN A 196 -4.59 -14.34 10.33
C ASN A 196 -5.31 -15.50 11.04
N THR A 197 -6.07 -15.21 12.10
CA THR A 197 -6.80 -16.23 12.87
C THR A 197 -7.90 -16.90 12.06
N LYS A 198 -8.66 -16.14 11.27
CA LYS A 198 -9.77 -16.68 10.47
C LYS A 198 -9.28 -17.47 9.27
N MET A 199 -8.13 -17.11 8.73
CA MET A 199 -7.54 -17.74 7.54
C MET A 199 -6.50 -18.81 7.88
N GLY A 200 -6.10 -18.93 9.15
CA GLY A 200 -5.05 -19.86 9.58
C GLY A 200 -3.65 -19.46 9.10
N LEU A 201 -3.41 -18.16 8.89
CA LEU A 201 -2.14 -17.63 8.39
C LEU A 201 -1.18 -17.37 9.56
N SER A 202 0.08 -17.69 9.33
CA SER A 202 1.21 -17.30 10.16
C SER A 202 1.56 -15.82 10.00
N ASP A 203 2.45 -15.33 10.87
CA ASP A 203 2.95 -13.95 10.81
C ASP A 203 3.75 -13.71 9.53
N GLU A 204 4.56 -14.69 9.12
CA GLU A 204 5.36 -14.65 7.89
C GLU A 204 4.45 -14.55 6.66
N GLU A 205 3.42 -15.39 6.56
CA GLU A 205 2.46 -15.34 5.44
C GLU A 205 1.70 -14.00 5.40
N MET A 206 1.33 -13.44 6.54
CA MET A 206 0.69 -12.12 6.59
C MET A 206 1.62 -11.01 6.11
N ILE A 207 2.90 -11.08 6.49
CA ILE A 207 3.93 -10.13 6.06
C ILE A 207 4.16 -10.26 4.55
N ASP A 208 4.23 -11.48 4.01
CA ASP A 208 4.36 -11.73 2.57
C ASP A 208 3.16 -11.21 1.78
N ILE A 209 1.94 -11.37 2.31
CA ILE A 209 0.72 -10.81 1.71
C ILE A 209 0.78 -9.29 1.65
N ILE A 210 1.13 -8.62 2.75
CA ILE A 210 1.28 -7.16 2.78
C ILE A 210 2.32 -6.74 1.75
N TYR A 211 3.48 -7.36 1.80
CA TYR A 211 4.60 -7.07 0.94
C TYR A 211 4.21 -7.21 -0.55
N ALA A 212 3.47 -8.25 -0.93
CA ALA A 212 2.97 -8.43 -2.28
C ALA A 212 2.12 -7.25 -2.77
N TYR A 213 1.23 -6.70 -1.94
CA TYR A 213 0.44 -5.54 -2.32
C TYR A 213 1.25 -4.25 -2.37
N ILE A 214 2.12 -4.03 -1.39
CA ILE A 214 3.01 -2.86 -1.41
C ILE A 214 3.90 -2.87 -2.65
N GLU A 215 4.46 -4.01 -2.99
CA GLU A 215 5.28 -4.19 -4.18
C GLU A 215 4.49 -4.00 -5.48
N SER A 216 3.21 -4.33 -5.44
CA SER A 216 2.23 -4.01 -6.49
C SER A 216 1.78 -2.55 -6.50
N GLU A 217 2.44 -1.72 -5.69
CA GLU A 217 2.18 -0.29 -5.56
C GLU A 217 0.72 -0.01 -5.15
N LEU A 218 0.18 -0.90 -4.30
CA LEU A 218 -1.13 -0.83 -3.68
C LEU A 218 -0.96 -0.59 -2.18
N PRO A 219 -1.58 0.46 -1.61
CA PRO A 219 -1.44 0.78 -0.19
C PRO A 219 -2.23 -0.23 0.66
N VAL A 220 -1.69 -0.54 1.84
CA VAL A 220 -2.30 -1.48 2.79
C VAL A 220 -2.69 -0.76 4.07
N ILE A 221 -3.96 -0.89 4.49
CA ILE A 221 -4.43 -0.35 5.77
C ILE A 221 -4.28 -1.42 6.84
N LEU A 222 -3.56 -1.08 7.91
CA LEU A 222 -3.47 -1.90 9.12
C LEU A 222 -4.17 -1.21 10.27
N GLY A 223 -4.70 -1.99 11.20
CA GLY A 223 -5.02 -1.51 12.54
C GLY A 223 -3.93 -1.93 13.50
N ILE A 224 -3.51 -1.06 14.39
CA ILE A 224 -2.43 -1.31 15.34
C ILE A 224 -2.83 -0.84 16.73
N ASP A 225 -2.26 -1.44 17.75
CA ASP A 225 -2.26 -0.95 19.11
C ASP A 225 -1.15 0.10 19.27
N VAL A 226 -1.54 1.32 19.63
CA VAL A 226 -0.60 2.42 19.74
C VAL A 226 0.21 2.39 21.02
N SER A 227 -0.18 1.62 22.05
CA SER A 227 0.63 1.51 23.26
C SER A 227 1.95 0.78 23.03
N GLU A 228 2.05 0.02 21.94
CA GLU A 228 3.24 -0.72 21.51
C GLU A 228 4.15 0.09 20.57
N LEU A 229 3.77 1.33 20.24
CA LEU A 229 4.53 2.19 19.33
C LEU A 229 5.38 3.20 20.09
N ASP A 230 6.70 3.10 19.93
CA ASP A 230 7.67 3.97 20.61
C ASP A 230 7.45 5.47 20.32
N TRP A 231 6.98 5.84 19.12
CA TRP A 231 6.72 7.23 18.74
C TRP A 231 5.37 7.76 19.24
N TRP A 232 4.52 6.90 19.79
CA TRP A 232 3.21 7.31 20.30
C TRP A 232 3.28 7.86 21.73
N GLY A 233 4.29 7.46 22.48
CA GLY A 233 4.49 7.83 23.88
C GLY A 233 3.71 6.93 24.82
N GLU A 234 3.79 7.22 26.13
CA GLU A 234 3.08 6.45 27.16
C GLU A 234 1.57 6.75 27.09
N VAL A 235 0.83 5.90 26.37
CA VAL A 235 -0.64 5.90 26.31
C VAL A 235 -1.19 4.56 26.81
N GLU A 236 -2.44 4.58 27.27
CA GLU A 236 -3.20 3.34 27.51
C GLU A 236 -3.50 2.65 26.18
N GLU A 237 -3.87 1.35 26.22
CA GLU A 237 -4.30 0.57 25.05
C GLU A 237 -5.34 1.34 24.23
N ASP A 238 -5.01 1.65 22.98
CA ASP A 238 -5.89 2.32 22.02
C ASP A 238 -5.55 1.86 20.61
N TYR A 239 -6.53 1.95 19.69
CA TYR A 239 -6.38 1.40 18.35
C TYR A 239 -6.35 2.47 17.29
N HIS A 240 -5.43 2.31 16.35
CA HIS A 240 -5.17 3.28 15.31
C HIS A 240 -5.08 2.63 13.94
N ALA A 241 -5.42 3.37 12.90
CA ALA A 241 -5.28 2.91 11.52
C ALA A 241 -4.08 3.60 10.87
N ILE A 242 -3.17 2.81 10.30
CA ILE A 242 -2.03 3.30 9.53
C ILE A 242 -2.10 2.82 8.09
N VAL A 243 -1.38 3.50 7.19
CA VAL A 243 -1.28 3.11 5.78
C VAL A 243 0.15 2.77 5.44
N LEU A 244 0.41 1.51 5.10
CA LEU A 244 1.69 1.08 4.53
C LEU A 244 1.74 1.48 3.05
N ILE A 245 2.89 2.02 2.63
CA ILE A 245 3.09 2.62 1.29
C ILE A 245 4.39 2.20 0.61
N GLY A 246 5.27 1.53 1.35
CA GLY A 246 6.58 1.09 0.91
C GLY A 246 7.19 0.09 1.89
N HIS A 247 8.39 -0.38 1.58
CA HIS A 247 9.13 -1.32 2.44
C HIS A 247 10.62 -0.96 2.49
N THR A 248 11.29 -1.54 3.48
CA THR A 248 12.75 -1.55 3.60
C THR A 248 13.27 -2.96 3.41
N MET A 249 14.52 -3.06 2.97
CA MET A 249 15.19 -4.34 2.80
C MET A 249 16.52 -4.37 3.54
N ASP A 250 16.82 -5.53 4.13
CA ASP A 250 18.14 -5.85 4.63
C ASP A 250 19.05 -6.17 3.43
N GLU A 251 20.06 -5.34 3.21
CA GLU A 251 21.03 -5.48 2.13
C GLU A 251 21.78 -6.80 2.15
N SER A 252 22.02 -7.35 3.35
CA SER A 252 22.81 -8.58 3.53
C SER A 252 22.03 -9.84 3.20
N THR A 253 20.71 -9.83 3.41
CA THR A 253 19.87 -11.00 3.18
C THR A 253 18.96 -10.86 1.97
N GLY A 254 18.77 -9.63 1.47
CA GLY A 254 17.77 -9.29 0.46
C GLY A 254 16.32 -9.54 0.91
N LYS A 255 16.09 -9.69 2.22
CA LYS A 255 14.75 -9.85 2.80
C LYS A 255 14.19 -8.50 3.20
N ILE A 256 12.87 -8.42 3.22
CA ILE A 256 12.20 -7.28 3.85
C ILE A 256 12.50 -7.28 5.36
N ASP A 257 12.83 -6.12 5.91
CA ASP A 257 13.13 -5.93 7.34
C ASP A 257 12.22 -4.90 8.00
N GLY A 258 11.42 -4.18 7.21
CA GLY A 258 10.49 -3.17 7.69
C GLY A 258 9.57 -2.61 6.61
N PHE A 259 8.67 -1.73 7.05
CA PHE A 259 7.70 -1.04 6.22
C PHE A 259 7.81 0.47 6.35
N ILE A 260 7.46 1.16 5.27
CA ILE A 260 7.31 2.61 5.22
C ILE A 260 5.81 2.92 5.27
N LEU A 261 5.40 3.82 6.16
CA LEU A 261 4.00 4.10 6.47
C LEU A 261 3.69 5.59 6.55
N HIS A 262 2.41 5.89 6.35
CA HIS A 262 1.79 7.15 6.74
C HIS A 262 0.94 6.94 7.99
N ASP A 263 1.15 7.84 8.95
CA ASP A 263 0.38 7.95 10.18
C ASP A 263 -0.13 9.39 10.26
N GLU A 264 -1.43 9.55 10.03
CA GLU A 264 -2.12 10.84 9.93
C GLU A 264 -2.05 11.65 11.23
N SER A 265 -1.84 11.00 12.37
CA SER A 265 -1.76 11.65 13.67
C SER A 265 -0.33 12.12 14.01
N LYS A 266 0.67 11.57 13.31
CA LYS A 266 2.10 11.79 13.57
C LYS A 266 2.76 12.41 12.35
N TYR A 267 3.31 11.58 11.47
CA TYR A 267 4.17 12.02 10.38
C TYR A 267 4.03 11.13 9.14
N PRO A 268 4.34 11.70 7.96
CA PRO A 268 4.48 10.91 6.75
C PRO A 268 5.83 10.19 6.66
N TYR A 269 5.89 9.12 5.88
CA TYR A 269 7.11 8.35 5.59
C TYR A 269 7.83 7.87 6.87
N LEU A 270 7.06 7.41 7.86
CA LEU A 270 7.64 6.74 9.02
C LEU A 270 8.09 5.33 8.62
N THR A 271 9.10 4.81 9.32
CA THR A 271 9.60 3.46 9.13
C THR A 271 9.31 2.64 10.39
N ILE A 272 8.89 1.41 10.21
CA ILE A 272 8.68 0.44 11.30
C ILE A 272 9.35 -0.87 10.89
N ASP A 273 10.23 -1.41 11.74
CA ASP A 273 10.78 -2.74 11.52
C ASP A 273 9.71 -3.83 11.77
N ILE A 274 9.93 -5.03 11.22
CA ILE A 274 8.96 -6.12 11.31
C ILE A 274 8.69 -6.53 12.77
N GLU A 275 9.69 -6.52 13.65
CA GLU A 275 9.50 -6.94 15.04
C GLU A 275 8.54 -5.99 15.77
N ASN A 276 8.80 -4.68 15.67
CA ASN A 276 7.96 -3.66 16.26
C ASN A 276 6.57 -3.62 15.61
N LEU A 277 6.47 -3.86 14.30
CA LEU A 277 5.18 -4.00 13.63
C LEU A 277 4.40 -5.18 14.18
N LEU A 278 5.01 -6.37 14.29
CA LEU A 278 4.32 -7.56 14.77
C LEU A 278 3.85 -7.46 16.21
N ARG A 279 4.54 -6.65 17.04
CA ARG A 279 4.14 -6.31 18.40
C ARG A 279 2.93 -5.38 18.42
N ALA A 280 2.98 -4.29 17.67
CA ALA A 280 1.88 -3.33 17.59
C ALA A 280 0.67 -3.85 16.80
N TRP A 281 0.85 -4.83 15.92
CA TRP A 281 -0.21 -5.36 15.06
C TRP A 281 -1.01 -6.50 15.71
N ASP A 282 -1.11 -6.57 17.04
CA ASP A 282 -2.08 -7.42 17.73
C ASP A 282 -3.30 -6.59 18.16
N ILE A 283 -4.39 -6.68 17.39
CA ILE A 283 -5.65 -6.00 17.73
C ILE A 283 -6.52 -6.99 18.54
N PRO A 284 -6.80 -6.74 19.82
CA PRO A 284 -7.68 -7.59 20.60
C PRO A 284 -9.05 -7.73 19.95
N ASP A 285 -9.39 -8.96 19.56
CA ASP A 285 -10.80 -9.30 19.35
C ASP A 285 -11.46 -9.28 20.74
N LYS A 286 -12.53 -8.50 20.92
CA LYS A 286 -13.30 -8.50 22.18
C LYS A 286 -13.88 -9.89 22.49
N ALA A 287 -13.84 -10.79 21.52
CA ALA A 287 -14.14 -12.21 21.63
C ALA A 287 -12.90 -13.11 21.85
N LYS A 288 -11.76 -12.57 22.33
CA LYS A 288 -10.57 -13.37 22.71
C LYS A 288 -10.97 -14.41 23.76
N ASP A 289 -11.30 -15.63 23.31
CA ASP A 289 -11.47 -16.81 24.16
C ASP A 289 -10.11 -17.27 24.74
N SER A 290 -9.00 -16.83 24.13
CA SER A 290 -7.64 -17.08 24.61
C SER A 290 -6.76 -15.82 24.44
N PRO A 291 -6.07 -15.37 25.50
CA PRO A 291 -5.13 -14.24 25.43
C PRO A 291 -3.82 -14.57 24.68
N GLU A 292 -3.60 -15.84 24.28
CA GLU A 292 -2.35 -16.28 23.66
C GLU A 292 -2.33 -16.17 22.12
N VAL A 293 -3.44 -15.81 21.49
CA VAL A 293 -3.53 -15.73 20.03
C VAL A 293 -3.44 -14.26 19.60
N ASN A 294 -2.39 -13.93 18.85
CA ASN A 294 -2.25 -12.62 18.21
C ASN A 294 -3.22 -12.50 17.03
N HIS A 295 -3.98 -11.40 16.97
CA HIS A 295 -4.95 -11.15 15.91
C HIS A 295 -4.48 -10.01 15.02
N ARG A 296 -4.19 -10.34 13.78
CA ARG A 296 -3.67 -9.42 12.78
C ARG A 296 -4.67 -9.24 11.67
N VAL A 297 -4.95 -7.97 11.34
CA VAL A 297 -5.90 -7.63 10.28
C VAL A 297 -5.31 -6.58 9.36
N ALA A 298 -5.36 -6.87 8.05
CA ALA A 298 -5.00 -5.96 6.98
C ALA A 298 -6.16 -5.81 6.00
N VAL A 299 -6.31 -4.62 5.43
CA VAL A 299 -7.29 -4.34 4.36
C VAL A 299 -6.60 -3.69 3.19
N VAL A 300 -6.88 -4.22 2.00
CA VAL A 300 -6.37 -3.67 0.74
C VAL A 300 -7.54 -3.36 -0.18
N GLY A 301 -7.52 -2.16 -0.77
CA GLY A 301 -8.39 -1.79 -1.88
C GLY A 301 -7.66 -2.00 -3.21
N THR A 302 -8.32 -2.63 -4.18
CA THR A 302 -7.70 -2.94 -5.47
C THR A 302 -8.61 -2.55 -6.65
N PRO A 303 -8.05 -2.40 -7.86
CA PRO A 303 -8.85 -2.25 -9.07
C PRO A 303 -9.99 -3.28 -9.21
N PRO A 304 -11.16 -2.90 -9.73
CA PRO A 304 -12.34 -3.77 -9.76
C PRO A 304 -12.19 -5.05 -10.59
N ALA A 305 -11.24 -5.06 -11.53
CA ALA A 305 -10.95 -6.21 -12.38
C ALA A 305 -10.41 -7.39 -11.56
N ILE A 306 -9.54 -7.13 -10.59
CA ILE A 306 -8.91 -8.15 -9.74
C ILE A 306 -9.99 -8.84 -8.91
N LYS A 307 -10.12 -10.17 -8.98
CA LYS A 307 -11.15 -10.94 -8.25
C LYS A 307 -10.59 -11.78 -7.11
N PHE A 308 -9.28 -12.05 -7.13
CA PHE A 308 -8.62 -12.90 -6.17
C PHE A 308 -7.37 -12.23 -5.62
N GLY A 309 -7.12 -12.46 -4.32
CA GLY A 309 -5.97 -11.90 -3.64
C GLY A 309 -4.70 -12.71 -3.90
N TYR A 310 -3.60 -12.26 -3.29
CA TYR A 310 -2.29 -12.89 -3.44
C TYR A 310 -2.25 -14.35 -2.97
N GLU A 311 -3.02 -14.68 -1.94
CA GLU A 311 -3.12 -16.04 -1.40
C GLU A 311 -3.54 -17.07 -2.46
N ALA A 312 -4.41 -16.66 -3.39
CA ALA A 312 -4.84 -17.54 -4.48
C ALA A 312 -3.74 -17.76 -5.53
N ALA A 313 -2.79 -16.83 -5.66
CA ALA A 313 -1.62 -17.04 -6.52
C ALA A 313 -0.63 -18.01 -5.88
N LEU A 314 -0.53 -18.01 -4.54
CA LEU A 314 0.30 -18.96 -3.78
C LEU A 314 -0.22 -20.40 -3.87
N ASP A 315 -1.53 -20.61 -4.02
CA ASP A 315 -2.09 -21.95 -4.27
C ASP A 315 -1.48 -22.62 -5.52
N HIS A 316 -0.95 -21.84 -6.47
CA HIS A 316 -0.25 -22.37 -7.66
C HIS A 316 1.22 -22.71 -7.41
N GLN A 317 1.77 -22.36 -6.25
CA GLN A 317 3.11 -22.83 -5.84
C GLN A 317 3.16 -24.35 -5.74
N THR A 318 2.04 -25.02 -5.44
CA THR A 318 1.95 -26.49 -5.46
C THR A 318 2.27 -27.07 -6.84
N GLN A 319 2.10 -26.31 -7.93
CA GLN A 319 2.56 -26.76 -9.26
C GLN A 319 4.08 -26.87 -9.34
N LEU A 320 4.83 -26.00 -8.65
CA LEU A 320 6.28 -26.11 -8.54
C LEU A 320 6.66 -27.36 -7.76
N GLU A 321 5.96 -27.65 -6.66
CA GLU A 321 6.19 -28.86 -5.87
C GLU A 321 5.96 -30.12 -6.72
N ILE A 322 4.87 -30.16 -7.51
CA ILE A 322 4.60 -31.27 -8.44
C ILE A 322 5.72 -31.42 -9.46
N LEU A 323 6.23 -30.33 -10.03
CA LEU A 323 7.35 -30.38 -10.99
C LEU A 323 8.63 -30.88 -10.34
N TYR A 324 8.91 -30.47 -9.11
CA TYR A 324 10.04 -30.95 -8.32
C TYR A 324 9.92 -32.45 -8.00
N GLU A 325 8.76 -32.92 -7.55
CA GLU A 325 8.49 -34.35 -7.30
C GLU A 325 8.63 -35.19 -8.58
N GLN A 326 8.31 -34.62 -9.73
CA GLN A 326 8.51 -35.25 -11.05
C GLN A 326 9.98 -35.23 -11.51
N GLY A 327 10.88 -34.56 -10.79
CA GLY A 327 12.28 -34.38 -11.17
C GLY A 327 12.48 -33.49 -12.40
N LYS A 328 11.52 -32.62 -12.71
CA LYS A 328 11.58 -31.68 -13.84
C LYS A 328 12.32 -30.38 -13.51
N ILE A 329 12.52 -30.10 -12.23
CA ILE A 329 13.26 -28.95 -11.70
C ILE A 329 14.12 -29.43 -10.53
N GLU A 330 15.24 -28.75 -10.27
CA GLU A 330 16.24 -29.22 -9.30
C GLU A 330 15.89 -28.87 -7.84
N THR A 331 15.09 -27.82 -7.63
CA THR A 331 14.72 -27.32 -6.30
C THR A 331 13.22 -27.06 -6.20
N ASN A 332 12.66 -27.25 -5.00
CA ASN A 332 11.30 -26.81 -4.64
C ASN A 332 11.29 -25.48 -3.89
N GLU A 333 12.46 -24.97 -3.48
CA GLU A 333 12.59 -23.74 -2.71
C GLU A 333 13.03 -22.59 -3.62
N PHE A 334 12.05 -21.88 -4.18
CA PHE A 334 12.29 -20.59 -4.85
C PHE A 334 11.85 -19.46 -3.95
N ASN A 335 12.66 -18.40 -3.89
CA ASN A 335 12.20 -17.14 -3.31
C ASN A 335 11.29 -16.46 -4.34
N LEU A 336 10.05 -16.22 -3.95
CA LEU A 336 9.05 -15.59 -4.79
C LEU A 336 9.02 -14.09 -4.55
N TRP A 337 9.15 -13.32 -5.63
CA TRP A 337 8.88 -11.89 -5.62
C TRP A 337 7.55 -11.65 -6.35
N PRO A 338 6.48 -11.39 -5.59
CA PRO A 338 5.16 -11.15 -6.14
C PRO A 338 4.99 -9.72 -6.63
N ILE A 339 4.34 -9.57 -7.79
CA ILE A 339 3.85 -8.28 -8.26
C ILE A 339 2.52 -8.46 -9.02
N LEU A 340 1.53 -7.65 -8.67
CA LEU A 340 0.25 -7.55 -9.37
C LEU A 340 0.33 -6.41 -10.37
N ILE A 341 0.23 -6.74 -11.64
CA ILE A 341 0.45 -5.77 -12.72
C ILE A 341 -0.60 -5.91 -13.81
N PRO A 342 -0.98 -4.80 -14.46
CA PRO A 342 -1.74 -4.86 -15.69
C PRO A 342 -0.93 -5.60 -16.77
N SER A 343 -1.59 -6.47 -17.53
CA SER A 343 -0.94 -7.25 -18.58
C SER A 343 -0.22 -6.37 -19.62
N GLY A 344 -0.79 -5.21 -19.98
CA GLY A 344 -0.13 -4.27 -20.90
C GLY A 344 1.16 -3.64 -20.36
N VAL A 345 1.33 -3.57 -19.03
CA VAL A 345 2.59 -3.16 -18.40
C VAL A 345 3.55 -4.35 -18.36
N PHE A 346 3.04 -5.53 -18.03
CA PHE A 346 3.83 -6.76 -18.06
C PHE A 346 4.44 -7.03 -19.43
N SER A 347 3.73 -6.79 -20.54
CA SER A 347 4.30 -6.99 -21.89
C SER A 347 5.53 -6.11 -22.14
N LEU A 348 5.58 -4.89 -21.59
CA LEU A 348 6.76 -4.03 -21.69
C LEU A 348 7.92 -4.55 -20.84
N TRP A 349 7.62 -5.13 -19.69
CA TRP A 349 8.63 -5.72 -18.81
C TRP A 349 9.16 -7.04 -19.37
N TRP A 350 8.29 -7.85 -19.98
CA TRP A 350 8.63 -9.08 -20.66
C TRP A 350 9.71 -8.89 -21.73
N ASP A 351 9.57 -7.84 -22.55
CA ASP A 351 10.52 -7.51 -23.62
C ASP A 351 11.93 -7.13 -23.10
N THR A 352 12.10 -6.97 -21.78
CA THR A 352 13.37 -6.66 -21.13
C THR A 352 14.03 -7.87 -20.46
N LEU A 353 13.40 -9.05 -20.48
CA LEU A 353 13.99 -10.26 -19.91
C LEU A 353 15.18 -10.73 -20.76
N GLU A 354 16.34 -10.88 -20.13
CA GLU A 354 17.53 -11.44 -20.74
C GLU A 354 17.64 -12.93 -20.41
N TYR A 355 17.71 -13.77 -21.44
CA TYR A 355 17.89 -15.22 -21.30
C TYR A 355 19.35 -15.59 -21.55
N LYS A 356 19.90 -16.50 -20.73
CA LYS A 356 21.27 -17.02 -20.95
C LYS A 356 21.36 -17.80 -22.27
N ASN A 357 20.29 -18.52 -22.62
CA ASN A 357 20.15 -19.23 -23.89
C ASN A 357 19.17 -18.48 -24.80
N GLN A 358 19.66 -17.97 -25.93
CA GLN A 358 18.84 -17.21 -26.88
C GLN A 358 17.73 -18.06 -27.51
N GLU A 359 18.01 -19.31 -27.88
CA GLU A 359 16.99 -20.19 -28.50
C GLU A 359 15.87 -20.51 -27.51
N PHE A 360 16.20 -20.66 -26.23
CA PHE A 360 15.21 -20.76 -25.16
C PHE A 360 14.38 -19.49 -25.06
N GLY A 361 15.01 -18.32 -25.03
CA GLY A 361 14.31 -17.03 -25.04
C GLY A 361 13.33 -16.91 -26.20
N GLU A 362 13.74 -17.26 -27.43
CA GLU A 362 12.88 -17.25 -28.61
C GLU A 362 11.70 -18.24 -28.48
N PHE A 363 11.94 -19.44 -27.92
CA PHE A 363 10.88 -20.41 -27.65
C PHE A 363 9.84 -19.85 -26.67
N VAL A 364 10.32 -19.28 -25.57
CA VAL A 364 9.49 -18.72 -24.52
C VAL A 364 8.68 -17.52 -25.03
N GLU A 365 9.30 -16.62 -25.80
CA GLU A 365 8.62 -15.49 -26.43
C GLU A 365 7.51 -15.94 -27.37
N ASN A 366 7.75 -16.98 -28.18
CA ASN A 366 6.75 -17.53 -29.07
C ASN A 366 5.56 -18.11 -28.28
N LYS A 367 5.83 -18.86 -27.19
CA LYS A 367 4.79 -19.40 -26.31
C LYS A 367 3.99 -18.30 -25.61
N MET A 368 4.66 -17.26 -25.14
CA MET A 368 3.97 -16.10 -24.57
C MET A 368 3.09 -15.38 -25.58
N ARG A 369 3.54 -15.24 -26.83
CA ARG A 369 2.73 -14.64 -27.90
C ARG A 369 1.49 -15.46 -28.21
N GLU A 370 1.62 -16.78 -28.33
CA GLU A 370 0.49 -17.72 -28.49
C GLU A 370 -0.53 -17.53 -27.36
N LEU A 371 -0.06 -17.53 -26.10
CA LEU A 371 -0.92 -17.30 -24.94
C LEU A 371 -1.58 -15.93 -24.95
N TRP A 372 -0.85 -14.88 -25.31
CA TRP A 372 -1.37 -13.52 -25.32
C TRP A 372 -2.58 -13.38 -26.26
N GLU A 373 -2.49 -14.02 -27.43
CA GLU A 373 -3.53 -14.06 -28.44
C GLU A 373 -4.71 -14.94 -28.00
N ASP A 374 -4.45 -16.14 -27.52
CA ASP A 374 -5.45 -17.15 -27.17
C ASP A 374 -6.24 -16.80 -25.90
N VAL A 375 -5.53 -16.38 -24.85
CA VAL A 375 -6.10 -16.10 -23.54
C VAL A 375 -6.78 -14.71 -23.50
N LYS A 376 -6.53 -13.88 -24.51
CA LYS A 376 -6.94 -12.47 -24.53
C LYS A 376 -6.52 -11.80 -23.24
N LEU A 377 -5.21 -11.84 -22.95
CA LEU A 377 -4.63 -11.21 -21.76
C LEU A 377 -4.78 -9.69 -21.79
N ASN A 378 -5.08 -9.09 -22.94
CA ASN A 378 -5.30 -7.66 -23.09
C ASN A 378 -6.31 -7.13 -22.06
N ASN A 379 -5.87 -6.10 -21.30
CA ASN A 379 -6.64 -5.41 -20.26
C ASN A 379 -6.97 -6.24 -19.01
N ARG A 380 -6.18 -7.27 -18.70
CA ARG A 380 -6.28 -8.03 -17.44
C ARG A 380 -5.26 -7.59 -16.42
N TYR A 381 -5.47 -8.00 -15.17
CA TYR A 381 -4.44 -8.00 -14.13
C TYR A 381 -3.89 -9.41 -13.93
N ILE A 382 -2.58 -9.49 -13.69
CA ILE A 382 -1.89 -10.76 -13.46
C ILE A 382 -1.02 -10.67 -12.22
N TRP A 383 -1.03 -11.73 -11.42
CA TRP A 383 0.00 -11.96 -10.41
C TRP A 383 1.20 -12.57 -11.10
N ALA A 384 2.30 -11.82 -11.15
CA ALA A 384 3.59 -12.28 -11.64
C ALA A 384 4.48 -12.60 -10.44
N LEU A 385 4.76 -13.88 -10.22
CA LEU A 385 5.66 -14.34 -9.15
C LEU A 385 7.01 -14.69 -9.76
N ARG A 386 7.98 -13.79 -9.59
CA ARG A 386 9.35 -14.01 -10.07
C ARG A 386 10.08 -14.93 -9.12
N MET A 387 10.86 -15.85 -9.67
CA MET A 387 11.62 -16.82 -8.90
C MET A 387 13.11 -16.45 -8.90
N PHE A 388 13.70 -16.53 -7.71
CA PHE A 388 15.13 -16.32 -7.48
C PHE A 388 15.71 -17.45 -6.64
N GLU A 389 16.97 -17.78 -6.90
CA GLU A 389 17.74 -18.75 -6.10
C GLU A 389 17.90 -18.28 -4.64
N SER A 390 18.12 -16.98 -4.44
CA SER A 390 18.25 -16.38 -3.11
C SER A 390 17.67 -14.97 -3.09
N ASN A 391 17.32 -14.52 -1.89
CA ASN A 391 16.86 -13.15 -1.67
C ASN A 391 17.96 -12.11 -1.96
N GLU A 392 19.23 -12.41 -1.66
CA GLU A 392 20.38 -11.55 -2.04
C GLU A 392 20.40 -11.27 -3.55
N LYS A 393 20.18 -12.31 -4.37
CA LYS A 393 20.20 -12.21 -5.84
C LYS A 393 19.03 -11.39 -6.41
N ARG A 394 17.98 -11.15 -5.64
CA ARG A 394 16.87 -10.27 -6.03
C ARG A 394 17.35 -8.85 -6.31
N LEU A 395 18.29 -8.35 -5.49
CA LEU A 395 18.81 -6.98 -5.57
C LEU A 395 19.70 -6.75 -6.80
N GLU A 396 20.32 -7.82 -7.33
CA GLU A 396 21.23 -7.73 -8.48
C GLU A 396 20.52 -7.50 -9.84
N THR A 397 19.17 -7.37 -9.80
CA THR A 397 18.22 -6.87 -10.82
C THR A 397 18.32 -7.33 -12.28
N SER A 398 19.33 -8.09 -12.69
CA SER A 398 19.57 -8.39 -14.11
C SER A 398 20.21 -9.74 -14.44
N LYS A 399 20.70 -10.54 -13.48
CA LYS A 399 21.64 -11.64 -13.84
C LYS A 399 21.16 -13.07 -13.63
N GLU A 400 20.21 -13.35 -12.75
CA GLU A 400 19.79 -14.75 -12.49
C GLU A 400 18.28 -14.88 -12.20
N PHE A 401 17.46 -14.50 -13.18
CA PHE A 401 16.06 -14.89 -13.26
C PHE A 401 15.97 -16.42 -13.37
N LYS A 402 15.34 -17.07 -12.39
CA LYS A 402 15.18 -18.54 -12.37
C LYS A 402 13.86 -19.01 -12.94
N GLY A 403 12.88 -18.12 -12.97
CA GLY A 403 11.56 -18.50 -13.40
C GLY A 403 10.52 -17.43 -13.13
N LEU A 404 9.32 -17.71 -13.62
CA LEU A 404 8.17 -16.83 -13.52
C LEU A 404 6.91 -17.66 -13.52
N LEU A 405 6.05 -17.41 -12.53
CA LEU A 405 4.69 -17.91 -12.47
C LEU A 405 3.73 -16.75 -12.76
N LEU A 406 2.84 -16.89 -13.74
CA LEU A 406 1.81 -15.92 -14.05
C LEU A 406 0.44 -16.50 -13.74
N VAL A 407 -0.28 -15.89 -12.80
CA VAL A 407 -1.63 -16.30 -12.41
C VAL A 407 -2.62 -15.21 -12.79
N ASP A 408 -3.77 -15.61 -13.35
CA ASP A 408 -4.85 -14.67 -13.69
C ASP A 408 -5.48 -14.11 -12.41
N ALA A 409 -5.38 -12.79 -12.19
CA ALA A 409 -5.95 -12.17 -11.01
C ALA A 409 -7.50 -12.11 -11.06
N GLU A 410 -8.11 -12.41 -12.21
CA GLU A 410 -9.57 -12.45 -12.40
C GLU A 410 -10.15 -13.87 -12.30
N ASN A 411 -9.30 -14.90 -12.39
CA ASN A 411 -9.68 -16.32 -12.29
C ASN A 411 -8.60 -17.12 -11.57
N LYS A 412 -8.81 -17.39 -10.28
CA LYS A 412 -7.84 -18.12 -9.45
C LYS A 412 -7.50 -19.51 -9.95
N ASP A 413 -8.35 -20.18 -10.72
CA ASP A 413 -8.08 -21.55 -11.17
C ASP A 413 -7.22 -21.55 -12.45
N ARG A 414 -6.82 -20.37 -12.93
CA ARG A 414 -6.14 -20.19 -14.21
C ARG A 414 -4.69 -19.77 -14.02
N LEU A 415 -3.83 -20.78 -13.93
CA LEU A 415 -2.39 -20.60 -14.12
C LEU A 415 -2.13 -20.30 -15.60
N LEU A 416 -1.70 -19.09 -15.91
CA LEU A 416 -1.49 -18.61 -17.28
C LEU A 416 -0.21 -19.17 -17.86
N PHE A 417 0.86 -19.11 -17.07
CA PHE A 417 2.20 -19.37 -17.56
C PHE A 417 3.14 -19.70 -16.41
N LEU A 418 4.10 -20.57 -16.68
CA LEU A 418 5.15 -20.99 -15.76
C LEU A 418 6.43 -21.21 -16.55
N ILE A 419 7.51 -20.57 -16.15
CA ILE A 419 8.86 -20.90 -16.61
C ILE A 419 9.73 -21.20 -15.41
N VAL A 420 10.55 -22.26 -15.49
CA VAL A 420 11.58 -22.56 -14.49
C VAL A 420 12.86 -23.05 -15.17
N GLU A 421 14.00 -22.54 -14.70
CA GLU A 421 15.38 -23.02 -14.93
C GLU A 421 15.75 -23.25 -16.41
N ASP A 422 15.42 -22.32 -17.30
CA ASP A 422 15.73 -22.38 -18.74
C ASP A 422 15.24 -23.65 -19.49
N GLU A 423 14.36 -24.47 -18.88
CA GLU A 423 14.01 -25.78 -19.43
C GLU A 423 12.52 -26.13 -19.36
N CYS A 424 11.83 -25.74 -18.29
CA CYS A 424 10.44 -26.14 -18.06
C CYS A 424 9.50 -24.98 -18.38
N VAL A 425 8.61 -25.15 -19.36
CA VAL A 425 7.58 -24.17 -19.71
C VAL A 425 6.21 -24.79 -19.59
N GLY A 426 5.40 -24.28 -18.66
CA GLY A 426 4.00 -24.62 -18.53
C GLY A 426 3.10 -23.45 -18.93
N TYR A 427 1.93 -23.74 -19.49
CA TYR A 427 0.99 -22.71 -19.90
C TYR A 427 -0.46 -23.20 -19.90
N TYR A 428 -1.38 -22.24 -19.84
CA TYR A 428 -2.80 -22.53 -19.99
C TYR A 428 -3.14 -22.85 -21.45
N SER A 429 -3.52 -24.09 -21.73
CA SER A 429 -4.08 -24.47 -23.03
C SER A 429 -5.56 -24.07 -23.08
N THR A 430 -5.92 -23.15 -23.98
CA THR A 430 -7.34 -22.79 -24.16
C THR A 430 -8.16 -23.90 -24.83
N GLU A 431 -7.52 -24.71 -25.68
CA GLU A 431 -8.15 -25.84 -26.34
C GLU A 431 -8.47 -26.97 -25.36
N GLU A 432 -7.52 -27.30 -24.49
CA GLU A 432 -7.66 -28.38 -23.50
C GLU A 432 -8.33 -27.89 -22.20
N GLN A 433 -8.42 -26.56 -22.02
CA GLN A 433 -8.88 -25.88 -20.81
C GLN A 433 -8.12 -26.27 -19.54
N GLU A 434 -6.88 -26.74 -19.69
CA GLU A 434 -6.02 -27.21 -18.61
C GLU A 434 -4.60 -26.63 -18.72
N PHE A 435 -3.81 -26.87 -17.69
CA PHE A 435 -2.41 -26.47 -17.65
C PHE A 435 -1.54 -27.57 -18.26
N THR A 436 -0.77 -27.20 -19.28
CA THR A 436 0.07 -28.13 -20.06
C THR A 436 1.53 -27.77 -19.82
N VAL A 437 2.43 -28.77 -19.76
CA VAL A 437 3.87 -28.58 -19.53
C VAL A 437 4.64 -29.12 -20.72
N ASP A 438 5.37 -28.24 -21.39
CA ASP A 438 6.31 -28.54 -22.47
C ASP A 438 7.75 -28.45 -21.95
N SER A 439 8.55 -29.47 -22.22
CA SER A 439 10.01 -29.39 -22.01
C SER A 439 10.65 -28.69 -23.19
N TYR A 440 11.55 -27.74 -22.92
CA TYR A 440 12.36 -27.14 -23.97
C TYR A 440 13.19 -28.24 -24.66
N PRO A 441 13.07 -28.45 -25.99
CA PRO A 441 13.76 -29.53 -26.66
C PRO A 441 15.27 -29.26 -26.64
N GLN A 442 16.00 -30.02 -25.84
CA GLN A 442 17.47 -29.96 -25.84
C GLN A 442 17.97 -30.32 -27.24
N THR A 443 18.54 -29.34 -27.94
CA THR A 443 19.33 -29.60 -29.14
C THR A 443 20.64 -30.27 -28.69
N ASN A 444 20.72 -31.60 -28.87
CA ASN A 444 21.95 -32.37 -28.65
C ASN A 444 23.13 -31.87 -29.46
#